data_AF-A0A0C2BJA8-F1
#
_entry.id   AF-A0A0C2BJA8-F1
#
_cell.length_a   1.000
_cell.length_b   1.000
_cell.length_c   1.000
_cell.angle_alpha   90.00
_cell.angle_beta   90.00
_cell.angle_gamma   90.00
#
_symmetry.space_group_name_H-M   'P 1'
#
loop_
_entity.id
_entity.type
_entity.pdbx_description
1 polymer ?
#
loop_
_entity_poly.entity_id
_entity_poly.type
_entity_poly.pdbx_seq_one_letter_code
_entity_poly.pdbx_strand_id
1 'polypeptide(L)'
;MNGSARSRIVQAEAGSDAALARFDAAVLNALRETETTLTVYARDLDRHADLTRARDQSALASRQARELCRYGRADFLTALDAERTLATAESALAASDAQLTSDQIAVFLALGGGWEPQ
;
A
#
# COMPACT_ATOMS: atom_id res chain seq x y z
N MET A 1 41.64 -29.25 36.58
CA MET A 1 41.66 -28.82 35.17
C MET A 1 40.32 -28.97 34.41
N ASN A 2 39.26 -29.55 34.99
CA ASN A 2 37.98 -29.77 34.27
C ASN A 2 37.03 -28.54 34.19
N GLY A 3 37.32 -27.45 34.91
CA GLY A 3 36.45 -26.26 34.94
C GLY A 3 36.50 -25.40 33.68
N SER A 4 37.67 -25.27 33.04
CA SER A 4 37.84 -24.43 31.85
C SER A 4 37.23 -25.03 30.59
N ALA A 5 37.25 -26.36 30.45
CA ALA A 5 36.57 -27.06 29.36
C ALA A 5 35.04 -26.92 29.47
N ARG A 6 34.48 -27.12 30.67
CA ARG A 6 33.05 -26.94 30.93
C ARG A 6 32.59 -25.49 30.73
N SER A 7 33.37 -24.51 31.19
CA SER A 7 33.10 -23.09 30.98
C SER A 7 33.04 -22.73 29.48
N ARG A 8 33.97 -23.25 28.67
CA ARG A 8 33.95 -23.05 27.21
C ARG A 8 32.73 -23.66 26.52
N ILE A 9 32.29 -24.84 26.97
CA ILE A 9 31.07 -25.48 26.45
C ILE A 9 29.84 -24.62 26.76
N VAL A 10 29.68 -24.19 28.02
CA VAL A 10 28.57 -23.32 28.44
C VAL A 10 28.56 -22.00 27.67
N GLN A 11 29.73 -21.42 27.43
CA GLN A 11 29.84 -20.20 26.62
C GLN A 11 29.45 -20.43 25.16
N ALA A 12 29.82 -21.57 24.58
CA ALA A 12 29.45 -21.94 23.22
C ALA A 12 27.94 -22.20 23.09
N GLU A 13 27.33 -22.89 24.06
CA GLU A 13 25.89 -23.13 24.15
C GLU A 13 25.12 -21.81 24.23
N ALA A 14 25.51 -20.90 25.15
CA ALA A 14 24.89 -19.58 25.26
C ALA A 14 25.04 -18.74 23.97
N GLY A 15 26.17 -18.87 23.27
CA GLY A 15 26.39 -18.24 21.97
C GLY A 15 25.46 -18.79 20.88
N SER A 16 25.22 -20.10 20.88
CA SER A 16 24.28 -20.77 19.98
C SER A 16 22.84 -20.33 20.23
N ASP A 17 22.41 -20.31 21.49
CA ASP A 17 21.06 -19.87 21.87
C ASP A 17 20.81 -18.41 21.46
N ALA A 18 21.82 -17.54 21.64
CA ALA A 18 21.75 -16.15 21.19
C ALA A 18 21.69 -16.04 19.66
N ALA A 19 22.38 -16.91 18.91
CA ALA A 19 22.31 -16.93 17.46
C ALA A 19 20.93 -17.38 16.97
N LEU A 20 20.35 -18.42 17.57
CA LEU A 20 19.01 -18.90 17.26
C LEU A 20 17.95 -17.82 17.56
N ALA A 21 18.00 -17.19 18.73
CA ALA A 21 17.07 -16.12 19.09
C ALA A 21 17.14 -14.92 18.12
N ARG A 22 18.34 -14.57 17.64
CA ARG A 22 18.51 -13.52 16.61
C ARG A 22 17.92 -13.91 15.27
N PHE A 23 18.10 -15.17 14.87
CA PHE A 23 17.50 -15.70 13.65
C PHE A 23 15.98 -15.65 13.73
N ASP A 24 15.38 -16.16 14.81
CA ASP A 24 13.93 -16.15 15.03
C ASP A 24 13.39 -14.71 15.00
N ALA A 25 14.07 -13.77 15.65
CA ALA A 25 13.69 -12.37 15.62
C ALA A 25 13.73 -11.79 14.19
N ALA A 26 14.75 -12.11 13.40
CA ALA A 26 14.85 -11.65 12.01
C ALA A 26 13.71 -12.21 11.15
N VAL A 27 13.41 -13.51 11.27
CA VAL A 27 12.32 -14.17 10.54
C VAL A 27 10.97 -13.58 10.91
N LEU A 28 10.68 -13.44 12.22
CA LEU A 28 9.41 -12.89 12.69
C LEU A 28 9.22 -11.43 12.27
N ASN A 29 10.29 -10.65 12.23
CA ASN A 29 10.24 -9.27 11.76
C ASN A 29 9.95 -9.22 10.25
N ALA A 30 10.61 -10.04 9.45
CA ALA A 30 10.37 -10.11 8.01
C ALA A 30 8.92 -10.53 7.69
N LEU A 31 8.38 -11.52 8.41
CA LEU A 31 6.98 -11.94 8.27
C LEU A 31 6.01 -10.79 8.61
N ARG A 32 6.24 -10.10 9.72
CA ARG A 32 5.39 -8.96 10.14
C ARG A 32 5.43 -7.82 9.14
N GLU A 33 6.59 -7.48 8.62
CA GLU A 33 6.76 -6.42 7.62
C GLU A 33 6.04 -6.79 6.32
N THR A 34 6.19 -8.04 5.86
CA THR A 34 5.48 -8.57 4.69
C THR A 34 3.97 -8.52 4.85
N GLU A 35 3.45 -9.01 5.99
CA GLU A 35 2.01 -8.99 6.29
C GLU A 35 1.47 -7.55 6.33
N THR A 36 2.21 -6.64 6.95
CA THR A 36 1.83 -5.22 7.03
C THR A 36 1.72 -4.61 5.64
N THR A 37 2.73 -4.80 4.79
CA THR A 37 2.78 -4.22 3.46
C THR A 37 1.73 -4.82 2.53
N LEU A 38 1.49 -6.13 2.59
CA LEU A 38 0.39 -6.78 1.85
C LEU A 38 -0.98 -6.28 2.30
N THR A 39 -1.17 -6.08 3.61
CA THR A 39 -2.43 -5.57 4.16
C THR A 39 -2.71 -4.14 3.70
N VAL A 40 -1.68 -3.28 3.68
CA VAL A 40 -1.78 -1.91 3.15
C VAL A 40 -2.16 -1.96 1.68
N TYR A 41 -1.41 -2.70 0.86
CA TYR A 41 -1.65 -2.80 -0.58
C TYR A 41 -3.06 -3.30 -0.90
N ALA A 42 -3.56 -4.32 -0.20
CA ALA A 42 -4.91 -4.84 -0.39
C ALA A 42 -5.99 -3.78 -0.09
N ARG A 43 -5.82 -3.00 0.98
CA ARG A 43 -6.76 -1.92 1.33
C ARG A 43 -6.73 -0.79 0.31
N ASP A 44 -5.56 -0.46 -0.21
CA ASP A 44 -5.43 0.60 -1.21
C ASP A 44 -5.98 0.15 -2.58
N LEU A 45 -5.97 -1.15 -2.90
CA LEU A 45 -6.69 -1.69 -4.06
C LEU A 45 -8.21 -1.49 -3.94
N ASP A 46 -8.78 -1.79 -2.77
CA ASP A 46 -10.21 -1.56 -2.51
C ASP A 46 -10.56 -0.07 -2.62
N ARG A 47 -9.73 0.80 -2.02
CA ARG A 47 -9.88 2.26 -2.10
C ARG A 47 -9.79 2.77 -3.54
N HIS A 48 -8.86 2.26 -4.33
CA HIS A 48 -8.72 2.61 -5.74
C HIS A 48 -9.99 2.24 -6.54
N ALA A 49 -10.57 1.07 -6.26
CA ALA A 49 -11.82 0.64 -6.89
C ALA A 49 -13.01 1.54 -6.51
N ASP A 50 -13.08 2.02 -5.27
CA ASP A 50 -14.07 3.01 -4.82
C ASP A 50 -13.90 4.36 -5.53
N LEU A 51 -12.66 4.84 -5.64
CA LEU A 51 -12.34 6.09 -6.34
C LEU A 51 -12.64 6.01 -7.83
N THR A 52 -12.40 4.86 -8.46
CA THR A 52 -12.77 4.60 -9.86
C THR A 52 -14.28 4.76 -10.04
N ARG A 53 -15.08 4.13 -9.17
CA ARG A 53 -16.54 4.25 -9.18
C ARG A 53 -17.01 5.70 -8.95
N ALA A 54 -16.38 6.42 -8.01
CA ALA A 54 -16.70 7.81 -7.73
C ALA A 54 -16.42 8.73 -8.94
N ARG A 55 -15.29 8.51 -9.63
CA ARG A 55 -14.93 9.20 -10.87
C ARG A 55 -15.95 8.93 -11.96
N ASP A 56 -16.34 7.67 -12.17
CA ASP A 56 -17.30 7.27 -13.20
C ASP A 56 -18.67 7.92 -12.99
N GLN A 57 -19.16 7.93 -11.74
CA GLN A 57 -20.43 8.59 -11.39
C GLN A 57 -20.36 10.11 -11.57
N SER A 58 -19.26 10.73 -11.14
CA SER A 58 -19.05 12.17 -11.33
C SER A 58 -18.96 12.54 -12.81
N ALA A 59 -18.38 11.66 -13.64
CA ALA A 59 -18.30 11.85 -15.08
C ALA A 59 -19.67 11.79 -15.74
N LEU A 60 -20.53 10.86 -15.31
CA LEU A 60 -21.92 10.79 -15.76
C LEU A 60 -22.69 12.05 -15.37
N ALA A 61 -22.60 12.47 -14.10
CA ALA A 61 -23.27 13.67 -13.59
C ALA A 61 -22.82 14.93 -14.33
N SER A 62 -21.51 15.10 -14.56
CA SER A 62 -20.96 16.23 -15.32
C SER A 62 -21.50 16.27 -16.76
N ARG A 63 -21.58 15.11 -17.45
CA ARG A 63 -22.18 15.04 -18.80
C ARG A 63 -23.65 15.45 -18.79
N GLN A 64 -24.44 14.94 -17.85
CA GLN A 64 -25.86 15.26 -17.72
C GLN A 64 -26.07 16.76 -17.41
N ALA A 65 -25.29 17.32 -16.49
CA ALA A 65 -25.38 18.74 -16.13
C ALA A 65 -25.03 19.65 -17.32
N ARG A 66 -24.01 19.30 -18.11
CA ARG A 66 -23.66 19.99 -19.36
C ARG A 66 -24.79 19.94 -20.38
N GLU A 67 -25.45 18.80 -20.55
CA GLU A 67 -26.60 18.67 -21.46
C GLU A 67 -27.78 19.52 -20.99
N LEU A 68 -28.14 19.45 -19.70
CA LEU A 68 -29.23 20.25 -19.14
C LEU A 68 -28.96 21.75 -19.28
N CYS A 69 -27.73 22.19 -19.00
CA CYS A 69 -27.34 23.60 -19.19
C CYS A 69 -27.44 24.02 -20.66
N ARG A 70 -27.00 23.17 -21.60
CA ARG A 70 -27.10 23.45 -23.04
C ARG A 70 -28.54 23.64 -23.50
N TYR A 71 -29.48 22.87 -22.93
CA TYR A 71 -30.91 22.99 -23.23
C TYR A 71 -31.65 24.00 -22.32
N GLY A 72 -30.94 24.77 -21.50
CA GLY A 72 -31.53 25.78 -20.60
C GLY A 72 -32.36 25.20 -19.45
N ARG A 73 -32.19 23.91 -19.13
CA ARG A 73 -32.88 23.19 -18.05
C ARG A 73 -32.14 23.20 -16.72
N ALA A 74 -30.89 23.64 -16.72
CA ALA A 74 -30.07 23.90 -15.53
C ALA A 74 -29.24 25.16 -15.76
N ASP A 75 -28.83 25.83 -14.67
CA ASP A 75 -27.94 26.98 -14.77
C ASP A 75 -26.47 26.55 -15.02
N PHE A 76 -25.66 27.51 -15.47
CA PHE A 76 -24.24 27.28 -15.76
C PHE A 76 -23.44 26.93 -14.49
N LEU A 77 -23.83 27.43 -13.32
CA LEU A 77 -23.12 27.15 -12.06
C LEU A 77 -23.28 25.69 -11.65
N THR A 78 -24.45 25.10 -11.90
CA THR A 78 -24.73 23.68 -11.67
C THR A 78 -23.85 22.80 -12.56
N ALA A 79 -23.66 23.17 -13.82
CA ALA A 79 -22.74 22.47 -14.71
C ALA A 79 -21.28 22.60 -14.25
N LEU A 80 -20.86 23.80 -13.84
CA LEU A 80 -19.51 24.06 -13.35
C LEU A 80 -19.22 23.31 -12.03
N ASP A 81 -20.19 23.20 -11.13
CA ASP A 81 -20.03 22.44 -9.88
C ASP A 81 -19.85 20.95 -10.17
N ALA A 82 -20.65 20.38 -11.08
CA ALA A 82 -20.51 18.99 -11.50
C ALA A 82 -19.15 18.71 -12.17
N GLU A 83 -18.63 19.65 -12.96
CA GLU A 83 -17.28 19.58 -13.53
C GLU A 83 -16.19 19.64 -12.43
N ARG A 84 -16.37 20.50 -11.42
CA ARG A 84 -15.45 20.58 -10.28
C ARG A 84 -15.43 19.29 -9.47
N THR A 85 -16.59 18.67 -9.26
CA THR A 85 -16.69 17.36 -8.59
C THR A 85 -15.95 16.29 -9.38
N LEU A 86 -16.15 16.23 -10.71
CA LEU A 86 -15.41 15.30 -11.58
C LEU A 86 -13.90 15.51 -11.49
N ALA A 87 -13.41 16.75 -11.63
CA ALA A 87 -11.98 17.06 -11.57
C ALA A 87 -11.36 16.66 -10.21
N THR A 88 -12.12 16.80 -9.13
CA THR A 88 -11.71 16.36 -7.78
C THR A 88 -11.63 14.83 -7.70
N ALA A 89 -12.61 14.11 -8.25
CA ALA A 89 -12.61 12.65 -8.28
C ALA A 89 -11.48 12.08 -9.16
N GLU A 90 -11.21 12.70 -10.32
CA GLU A 90 -10.08 12.35 -11.18
C GLU A 90 -8.73 12.57 -10.48
N SER A 91 -8.57 13.69 -9.79
CA SER A 91 -7.36 13.97 -9.00
C SER A 91 -7.15 12.95 -7.88
N ALA A 92 -8.23 12.55 -7.20
CA ALA A 92 -8.16 11.55 -6.14
C ALA A 92 -7.81 10.16 -6.68
N LEU A 93 -8.38 9.76 -7.82
CA LEU A 93 -8.05 8.49 -8.49
C LEU A 93 -6.57 8.47 -8.92
N ALA A 94 -6.08 9.53 -9.56
CA ALA A 94 -4.68 9.63 -9.97
C ALA A 94 -3.70 9.58 -8.78
N ALA A 95 -4.05 10.19 -7.65
CA ALA A 95 -3.27 10.07 -6.42
C ALA A 95 -3.26 8.61 -5.91
N SER A 96 -4.37 7.89 -6.03
CA SER A 96 -4.47 6.48 -5.67
C SER A 96 -3.63 5.57 -6.58
N ASP A 97 -3.54 5.87 -7.88
CA ASP A 97 -2.67 5.15 -8.82
C ASP A 97 -1.19 5.24 -8.41
N ALA A 98 -0.75 6.45 -8.03
CA ALA A 98 0.60 6.68 -7.54
C ALA A 98 0.88 5.94 -6.23
N GLN A 99 -0.11 5.89 -5.33
CA GLN A 99 -0.01 5.14 -4.07
C GLN A 99 0.12 3.64 -4.33
N LEU A 100 -0.74 3.06 -5.17
CA LEU A 100 -0.67 1.64 -5.52
C LEU A 100 0.68 1.25 -6.14
N THR A 101 1.25 2.12 -6.96
CA THR A 101 2.59 1.89 -7.53
C THR A 101 3.65 1.83 -6.42
N SER A 102 3.55 2.72 -5.43
CA SER A 102 4.46 2.75 -4.29
C SER A 102 4.30 1.51 -3.40
N ASP A 103 3.06 1.08 -3.17
CA ASP A 103 2.74 -0.12 -2.40
C ASP A 103 3.25 -1.39 -3.08
N GLN A 104 3.14 -1.50 -4.40
CA GLN A 104 3.70 -2.61 -5.18
C GLN A 104 5.22 -2.72 -4.99
N ILE A 105 5.93 -1.58 -5.03
CA ILE A 105 7.38 -1.54 -4.76
C ILE A 105 7.65 -2.00 -3.32
N ALA A 106 6.87 -1.52 -2.35
CA ALA A 106 7.03 -1.91 -0.95
C ALA A 106 6.80 -3.43 -0.76
N VAL A 107 5.76 -4.00 -1.38
CA VAL A 107 5.50 -5.46 -1.33
C VAL A 107 6.67 -6.22 -1.95
N PHE A 108 7.18 -5.76 -3.10
CA PHE A 108 8.35 -6.38 -3.74
C PHE A 108 9.57 -6.38 -2.82
N LEU A 109 9.87 -5.27 -2.17
CA LEU A 109 10.99 -5.15 -1.23
C LEU A 109 10.80 -5.99 0.04
N ALA A 110 9.58 -6.05 0.60
CA ALA A 110 9.27 -6.84 1.80
C ALA A 110 9.38 -8.35 1.56
N LEU A 111 9.04 -8.81 0.34
CA LEU A 111 9.30 -10.19 -0.11
C LEU A 111 10.78 -10.44 -0.44
N GLY A 112 11.62 -9.43 -0.25
CA GLY A 112 13.07 -9.45 -0.33
C GLY A 112 13.63 -9.20 -1.72
N GLY A 113 12.88 -8.47 -2.55
CA GLY A 113 13.40 -7.64 -3.63
C GLY A 113 14.42 -8.34 -4.53
N GLY A 114 14.01 -9.40 -5.23
CA GLY A 114 14.87 -10.12 -6.18
C GLY A 114 16.19 -10.59 -5.54
N TRP A 115 16.10 -11.58 -4.65
CA TRP A 115 17.25 -12.21 -4.00
C TRP A 115 18.23 -12.82 -5.01
N GLU A 116 19.12 -12.00 -5.57
CA GLU A 116 20.32 -12.49 -6.24
C GLU A 116 21.46 -11.49 -5.98
N PRO A 117 22.49 -11.88 -5.20
CA PRO A 117 23.71 -11.10 -5.11
C PRO A 117 24.43 -11.12 -6.46
N GLN A 118 24.75 -9.95 -7.00
CA GLN A 118 25.83 -9.79 -7.98
C GLN A 118 27.18 -9.76 -7.27
#